data_AF-A0A952UYW5-F1
#
_entry.id   AF-A0A952UYW5-F1
#
_cell.length_a   1.000
_cell.length_b   1.000
_cell.length_c   1.000
_cell.angle_alpha   90.00
_cell.angle_beta   90.00
_cell.angle_gamma   90.00
#
_symmetry.space_group_name_H-M   'P 1'
#
loop_
_entity.id
_entity.type
_entity.pdbx_description
1 polymer ?
#
loop_
_entity_poly.entity_id
_entity_poly.type
_entity_poly.pdbx_seq_one_letter_code
_entity_poly.pdbx_strand_id
1 'polypeptide(L)'
;MRVRPAVACLLSLALAACAVEPSDGDPAVNDDVDLTSLTARQRTLAFEGVVYVEPGSSNDAIVEAARKQARSAFGALLHQEVAVQTRELQNVDAKSFKKRNVTVVEPGAADGAPMIEVKYTYRDNAVVPVKMATKTALNIALLSAGAEDKTAEIVAACTKNDKEAREDAEAGLLWYNFDPSRATCKKALEAEARQIEQDTSALADPKTQVARSRVDRVYLPSTAQLASAANATDATYPEYDRLFAGPSQPGVLTISIVNGRLAHERVEARKDSGYYEWLAALDVIFTEHPDFALTKIEPHEEITYAYAENKKYDGLSFADFIQWTVYGRGWPKGMPASSRDNIAKTIADKLDNHWVTFEKKTKVQIGNKAPQDLTIRIETFFGVDDDTAPHRRALKHGDVVVYNGHSYIGEGPLDPANYTKDSFSKGYQMFWFDSCVSYNYYEKDFFLLKEGGSKNLDLITNGLEAPEWMSGEAEGKFIAKLIGGTNPSYGALLQLAKATDALRVVDGEIDNKWSAAKTPIKFVR
;
A
#
# COMPACT_ATOMS: atom_id res chain seq x y z
N MET A 1 27.78 -68.84 11.09
CA MET A 1 26.35 -69.20 11.00
C MET A 1 25.57 -68.03 11.58
N ARG A 2 24.61 -67.38 10.90
CA ARG A 2 23.25 -67.85 10.52
C ARG A 2 22.49 -68.32 11.79
N VAL A 3 21.33 -67.81 12.23
CA VAL A 3 20.09 -67.38 11.53
C VAL A 3 19.24 -66.36 12.36
N ARG A 4 18.32 -65.62 11.71
CA ARG A 4 17.15 -64.84 12.23
C ARG A 4 15.84 -65.35 11.53
N PRO A 5 14.58 -65.05 11.95
CA PRO A 5 14.09 -64.16 13.03
C PRO A 5 12.98 -64.80 13.93
N ALA A 6 12.31 -63.98 14.77
CA ALA A 6 10.87 -64.08 15.04
C ALA A 6 10.24 -62.75 14.51
N VAL A 7 9.39 -62.73 13.47
CA VAL A 7 7.96 -63.15 13.44
C VAL A 7 7.16 -62.35 14.48
N ALA A 8 6.69 -61.13 14.21
CA ALA A 8 5.66 -60.70 13.24
C ALA A 8 4.22 -60.95 13.71
N CYS A 9 3.44 -59.87 13.82
CA CYS A 9 1.98 -59.91 13.78
C CYS A 9 1.48 -58.64 13.06
N LEU A 10 1.03 -58.79 11.82
CA LEU A 10 0.21 -57.78 11.16
C LEU A 10 -1.25 -58.01 11.56
N LEU A 11 -2.00 -56.94 11.79
CA LEU A 11 -3.42 -56.92 11.48
C LEU A 11 -3.69 -55.81 10.46
N SER A 12 -3.85 -56.23 9.21
CA SER A 12 -4.50 -55.45 8.17
C SER A 12 -5.94 -55.96 8.05
N LEU A 13 -6.92 -55.06 8.08
CA LEU A 13 -8.27 -55.34 7.61
C LEU A 13 -8.83 -54.09 6.95
N ALA A 14 -9.67 -54.29 5.93
CA ALA A 14 -9.68 -53.42 4.76
C ALA A 14 -11.08 -52.88 4.40
N LEU A 15 -11.05 -51.82 3.59
CA LEU A 15 -12.10 -51.40 2.65
C LEU A 15 -13.46 -50.95 3.22
N ALA A 16 -13.71 -49.65 3.08
CA ALA A 16 -14.91 -49.17 2.39
C ALA A 16 -14.52 -47.95 1.54
N ALA A 17 -14.49 -48.12 0.22
CA ALA A 17 -14.29 -47.01 -0.72
C ALA A 17 -15.67 -46.48 -1.14
N CYS A 18 -16.01 -45.27 -0.68
CA CYS A 18 -17.08 -44.49 -1.28
C CYS A 18 -16.42 -43.44 -2.19
N ALA A 19 -16.42 -43.71 -3.50
CA ALA A 19 -16.21 -42.65 -4.48
C ALA A 19 -17.40 -41.70 -4.40
N VAL A 20 -17.14 -40.45 -4.05
CA VAL A 20 -18.10 -39.35 -4.19
C VAL A 20 -17.59 -38.51 -5.35
N GLU A 21 -18.44 -38.29 -6.35
CA GLU A 21 -18.14 -37.44 -7.50
C GLU A 21 -17.91 -35.99 -7.04
N PRO A 22 -17.05 -35.21 -7.72
CA PRO A 22 -16.83 -33.82 -7.36
C PRO A 22 -18.08 -32.99 -7.70
N SER A 23 -18.89 -32.68 -6.69
CA SER A 23 -19.78 -31.52 -6.75
C SER A 23 -18.94 -30.25 -6.66
N ASP A 24 -19.18 -29.28 -7.54
CA ASP A 24 -18.57 -27.95 -7.46
C ASP A 24 -18.80 -27.36 -6.06
N GLY A 25 -17.73 -27.23 -5.29
CA GLY A 25 -17.74 -26.77 -3.91
C GLY A 25 -16.47 -25.97 -3.64
N ASP A 26 -16.65 -24.84 -2.94
CA ASP A 26 -15.59 -23.88 -2.69
C ASP A 26 -14.32 -24.50 -2.08
N PRO A 27 -13.13 -23.96 -2.39
CA PRO A 27 -11.87 -24.45 -1.83
C PRO A 27 -11.91 -24.36 -0.30
N ALA A 28 -11.43 -25.42 0.36
CA ALA A 28 -11.48 -25.58 1.80
C ALA A 28 -10.94 -24.35 2.56
N VAL A 29 -11.79 -23.78 3.41
CA VAL A 29 -11.44 -22.71 4.34
C VAL A 29 -10.44 -23.26 5.37
N ASN A 30 -9.26 -22.66 5.44
CA ASN A 30 -8.32 -22.83 6.55
C ASN A 30 -8.67 -21.80 7.63
N ASP A 31 -8.67 -22.21 8.90
CA ASP A 31 -9.16 -21.43 10.07
C ASP A 31 -8.28 -20.22 10.49
N ASP A 32 -7.50 -19.62 9.58
CA ASP A 32 -6.78 -18.36 9.82
C ASP A 32 -7.58 -17.18 9.22
N VAL A 33 -8.27 -16.47 10.11
CA VAL A 33 -9.26 -15.42 9.90
C VAL A 33 -8.57 -14.05 9.67
N ASP A 34 -8.83 -13.40 8.54
CA ASP A 34 -8.00 -12.28 8.03
C ASP A 34 -8.76 -11.24 7.15
N LEU A 35 -8.14 -10.07 6.94
CA LEU A 35 -8.52 -9.04 5.95
C LEU A 35 -8.64 -9.60 4.53
N THR A 36 -9.47 -8.96 3.70
CA THR A 36 -9.73 -9.44 2.35
C THR A 36 -8.52 -9.21 1.42
N SER A 37 -7.91 -10.31 0.98
CA SER A 37 -6.64 -10.28 0.23
C SER A 37 -6.38 -11.58 -0.54
N LEU A 38 -5.68 -11.48 -1.67
CA LEU A 38 -5.24 -12.63 -2.47
C LEU A 38 -3.82 -13.12 -2.12
N THR A 39 -2.92 -12.20 -1.79
CA THR A 39 -1.46 -12.44 -1.67
C THR A 39 -0.93 -12.21 -0.26
N ALA A 40 -1.65 -11.47 0.57
CA ALA A 40 -1.27 -11.05 1.92
C ALA A 40 -2.15 -11.65 3.04
N ARG A 41 -1.68 -11.53 4.28
CA ARG A 41 -2.30 -11.91 5.54
C ARG A 41 -1.93 -10.89 6.63
N GLN A 42 -2.90 -10.40 7.37
CA GLN A 42 -2.72 -9.52 8.52
C GLN A 42 -2.19 -10.30 9.72
N ARG A 43 -1.24 -9.69 10.42
CA ARG A 43 -0.58 -10.19 11.63
C ARG A 43 -0.50 -9.07 12.63
N THR A 44 -0.50 -9.42 13.91
CA THR A 44 0.01 -8.52 14.94
C THR A 44 1.54 -8.68 14.99
N LEU A 45 2.26 -7.56 14.91
CA LEU A 45 3.71 -7.48 14.90
C LEU A 45 4.21 -6.85 16.21
N ALA A 46 5.26 -7.43 16.81
CA ALA A 46 5.92 -6.84 17.97
C ALA A 46 7.42 -7.15 18.02
N PHE A 47 8.23 -6.19 18.43
CA PHE A 47 9.66 -6.40 18.73
C PHE A 47 10.09 -5.60 19.97
N GLU A 48 11.17 -6.03 20.62
CA GLU A 48 11.82 -5.22 21.66
C GLU A 48 13.02 -4.45 21.06
N GLY A 49 13.16 -3.20 21.51
CA GLY A 49 14.33 -2.35 21.26
C GLY A 49 14.97 -1.89 22.58
N VAL A 50 16.15 -1.27 22.49
CA VAL A 50 16.86 -0.72 23.64
C VAL A 50 17.60 0.56 23.27
N VAL A 51 17.36 1.61 24.05
CA VAL A 51 18.04 2.90 23.95
C VAL A 51 18.72 3.23 25.27
N TYR A 52 19.77 4.04 25.23
CA TYR A 52 20.44 4.59 26.41
C TYR A 52 20.25 6.10 26.40
N VAL A 53 19.83 6.66 27.53
CA VAL A 53 19.58 8.10 27.67
C VAL A 53 20.23 8.65 28.94
N GLU A 54 20.39 9.97 29.01
CA GLU A 54 20.94 10.63 30.19
C GLU A 54 20.03 10.48 31.42
N PRO A 55 20.59 10.42 32.64
CA PRO A 55 19.80 10.43 33.87
C PRO A 55 18.89 11.66 33.94
N GLY A 56 17.59 11.44 34.20
CA GLY A 56 16.58 12.49 34.25
C GLY A 56 15.85 12.80 32.94
N SER A 57 16.20 12.11 31.84
CA SER A 57 15.50 12.24 30.54
C SER A 57 13.98 12.06 30.66
N SER A 58 13.22 12.94 30.00
CA SER A 58 11.76 12.87 29.94
C SER A 58 11.29 11.63 29.16
N ASN A 59 10.01 11.25 29.32
CA ASN A 59 9.44 10.19 28.50
C ASN A 59 9.43 10.56 27.01
N ASP A 60 9.23 11.83 26.67
CA ASP A 60 9.20 12.29 25.28
C ASP A 60 10.58 12.14 24.61
N ALA A 61 11.67 12.51 25.31
CA ALA A 61 13.03 12.31 24.81
C ALA A 61 13.36 10.82 24.59
N ILE A 62 12.83 9.94 25.44
CA ILE A 62 12.97 8.49 25.29
C ILE A 62 12.12 7.97 24.12
N VAL A 63 10.91 8.50 23.92
CA VAL A 63 10.05 8.18 22.77
C VAL A 63 10.73 8.57 21.46
N GLU A 64 11.34 9.76 21.37
CA GLU A 64 12.05 10.17 20.15
C GLU A 64 13.28 9.30 19.85
N ALA A 65 14.08 8.97 20.86
CA ALA A 65 15.20 8.03 20.70
C ALA A 65 14.73 6.63 20.24
N ALA A 66 13.65 6.12 20.83
CA ALA A 66 13.06 4.83 20.48
C ALA A 66 12.35 4.84 19.11
N ARG A 67 11.75 5.97 18.69
CA ARG A 67 11.18 6.17 17.34
C ARG A 67 12.28 6.15 16.28
N LYS A 68 13.38 6.86 16.50
CA LYS A 68 14.55 6.86 15.59
C LYS A 68 15.08 5.44 15.38
N GLN A 69 15.21 4.65 16.45
CA GLN A 69 15.57 3.24 16.37
C GLN A 69 14.49 2.39 15.68
N ALA A 70 13.20 2.58 16.01
CA ALA A 70 12.10 1.81 15.43
C ALA A 70 11.88 2.06 13.93
N ARG A 71 12.05 3.31 13.44
CA ARG A 71 11.90 3.70 12.02
C ARG A 71 12.81 2.86 11.10
N SER A 72 14.01 2.50 11.57
CA SER A 72 14.93 1.62 10.83
C SER A 72 14.45 0.18 10.66
N ALA A 73 13.45 -0.27 11.44
CA ALA A 73 12.82 -1.56 11.19
C ALA A 73 12.03 -1.57 9.88
N PHE A 74 11.64 -0.39 9.35
CA PHE A 74 10.84 -0.29 8.14
C PHE A 74 11.53 -0.98 6.96
N GLY A 75 12.74 -0.55 6.57
CA GLY A 75 13.50 -1.21 5.50
C GLY A 75 13.78 -2.69 5.82
N ALA A 76 14.12 -3.01 7.07
CA ALA A 76 14.41 -4.36 7.50
C ALA A 76 13.22 -5.34 7.43
N LEU A 77 11.99 -4.80 7.49
CA LEU A 77 10.73 -5.53 7.32
C LEU A 77 10.30 -5.54 5.85
N LEU A 78 10.41 -4.42 5.13
CA LEU A 78 10.10 -4.29 3.71
C LEU A 78 10.93 -5.27 2.85
N HIS A 79 12.24 -5.39 3.12
CA HIS A 79 13.12 -6.37 2.49
C HIS A 79 12.82 -7.84 2.87
N GLN A 80 11.92 -8.08 3.82
CA GLN A 80 11.35 -9.39 4.16
C GLN A 80 9.89 -9.53 3.71
N GLU A 81 9.43 -8.66 2.81
CA GLU A 81 8.06 -8.56 2.32
C GLU A 81 7.03 -8.30 3.44
N VAL A 82 7.41 -7.60 4.52
CA VAL A 82 6.49 -7.23 5.61
C VAL A 82 6.22 -5.73 5.58
N ALA A 83 4.94 -5.36 5.45
CA ALA A 83 4.50 -3.98 5.55
C ALA A 83 3.76 -3.77 6.87
N VAL A 84 4.00 -2.65 7.54
CA VAL A 84 3.40 -2.32 8.85
C VAL A 84 2.35 -1.22 8.70
N GLN A 85 1.37 -1.20 9.59
CA GLN A 85 0.20 -0.31 9.51
C GLN A 85 0.52 1.14 9.92
N THR A 86 1.40 1.34 10.89
CA THR A 86 1.72 2.68 11.38
C THR A 86 2.84 3.32 10.57
N ARG A 87 2.55 4.48 9.96
CA ARG A 87 3.53 5.38 9.31
C ARG A 87 4.86 5.40 10.06
N GLU A 88 5.91 4.95 9.37
CA GLU A 88 7.31 4.99 9.83
C GLU A 88 7.58 4.38 11.22
N LEU A 89 6.71 3.50 11.71
CA LEU A 89 6.77 2.91 13.04
C LEU A 89 6.76 3.92 14.21
N GLN A 90 6.08 5.06 14.04
CA GLN A 90 6.05 6.14 15.05
C GLN A 90 5.29 5.80 16.35
N ASN A 91 4.60 4.65 16.43
CA ASN A 91 3.74 4.21 17.54
C ASN A 91 4.52 3.55 18.70
N VAL A 92 5.49 4.27 19.28
CA VAL A 92 6.19 3.85 20.49
C VAL A 92 5.39 4.25 21.74
N ASP A 93 4.86 3.27 22.49
CA ASP A 93 4.16 3.54 23.76
C ASP A 93 5.14 3.61 24.95
N ALA A 94 5.18 4.77 25.61
CA ALA A 94 5.97 5.01 26.82
C ALA A 94 5.58 4.11 28.01
N LYS A 95 4.38 3.52 28.02
CA LYS A 95 3.97 2.51 29.01
C LYS A 95 4.72 1.19 28.87
N SER A 96 5.35 0.93 27.72
CA SER A 96 6.20 -0.25 27.50
C SER A 96 7.58 -0.14 28.16
N PHE A 97 7.98 1.07 28.60
CA PHE A 97 9.35 1.35 29.02
C PHE A 97 9.75 0.65 30.31
N LYS A 98 10.74 -0.24 30.21
CA LYS A 98 11.44 -0.85 31.34
C LYS A 98 12.79 -0.14 31.51
N LYS A 99 12.88 0.74 32.52
CA LYS A 99 14.07 1.57 32.79
C LYS A 99 14.99 0.90 33.81
N ARG A 100 16.31 0.96 33.60
CA ARG A 100 17.36 0.48 34.52
C ARG A 100 18.50 1.50 34.57
N ASN A 101 18.89 1.94 35.77
CA ASN A 101 20.10 2.75 35.95
C ASN A 101 21.32 1.87 35.64
N VAL A 102 22.24 2.37 34.83
CA VAL A 102 23.48 1.68 34.45
C VAL A 102 24.67 2.63 34.50
N THR A 103 25.86 2.08 34.70
CA THR A 103 27.13 2.78 34.51
C THR A 103 27.75 2.31 33.19
N VAL A 104 28.01 3.23 32.28
CA VAL A 104 28.71 2.96 31.01
C VAL A 104 30.20 2.93 31.28
N VAL A 105 30.85 1.83 30.97
CA VAL A 105 32.27 1.57 31.28
C VAL A 105 33.03 1.28 29.99
N GLU A 106 34.21 1.89 29.83
CA GLU A 106 35.15 1.54 28.77
C GLU A 106 35.88 0.23 29.13
N PRO A 107 36.20 -0.65 28.17
CA PRO A 107 36.96 -1.88 28.44
C PRO A 107 38.29 -1.58 29.17
N GLY A 108 38.38 -1.98 30.44
CA GLY A 108 39.57 -1.79 31.28
C GLY A 108 39.65 -0.46 32.04
N ALA A 109 38.66 0.44 31.95
CA ALA A 109 38.60 1.65 32.77
C ALA A 109 38.03 1.39 34.18
N ALA A 110 38.49 2.18 35.15
CA ALA A 110 37.99 2.12 36.54
C ALA A 110 36.75 3.00 36.76
N ASP A 111 36.62 4.09 36.00
CA ASP A 111 35.52 5.04 36.06
C ASP A 111 34.52 4.82 34.92
N GLY A 112 33.28 5.28 35.10
CA GLY A 112 32.23 5.17 34.09
C GLY A 112 31.13 6.23 34.22
N ALA A 113 30.38 6.44 33.14
CA ALA A 113 29.36 7.49 33.05
C ALA A 113 27.96 6.96 33.41
N PRO A 114 27.16 7.67 34.23
CA PRO A 114 25.81 7.23 34.56
C PRO A 114 24.84 7.42 33.37
N MET A 115 24.07 6.39 33.05
CA MET A 115 22.99 6.44 32.05
C MET A 115 21.76 5.64 32.51
N ILE A 116 20.66 5.77 31.78
CA ILE A 116 19.48 4.94 31.90
C ILE A 116 19.38 4.03 30.66
N GLU A 117 19.47 2.72 30.85
CA GLU A 117 19.04 1.75 29.84
C GLU A 117 17.50 1.74 29.84
N VAL A 118 16.89 1.94 28.67
CA VAL A 118 15.44 1.81 28.48
C VAL A 118 15.17 0.75 27.42
N LYS A 119 14.53 -0.34 27.83
CA LYS A 119 13.93 -1.29 26.90
C LYS A 119 12.50 -0.87 26.61
N TYR A 120 12.11 -0.93 25.34
CA TYR A 120 10.75 -0.65 24.89
C TYR A 120 10.21 -1.81 24.05
N THR A 121 8.89 -1.89 23.91
CA THR A 121 8.23 -2.87 23.04
C THR A 121 7.45 -2.11 21.98
N TYR A 122 7.84 -2.26 20.72
CA TYR A 122 7.04 -1.79 19.59
C TYR A 122 5.89 -2.78 19.31
N ARG A 123 4.73 -2.26 18.89
CA ARG A 123 3.54 -3.06 18.52
C ARG A 123 2.79 -2.38 17.38
N ASP A 124 2.35 -3.19 16.42
CA ASP A 124 1.58 -2.73 15.26
C ASP A 124 0.75 -3.87 14.66
N ASN A 125 -0.11 -3.55 13.71
CA ASN A 125 -0.54 -4.52 12.72
C ASN A 125 0.44 -4.51 11.53
N ALA A 126 0.52 -5.63 10.83
CA ALA A 126 1.35 -5.80 9.65
C ALA A 126 0.67 -6.72 8.65
N VAL A 127 0.96 -6.56 7.37
CA VAL A 127 0.55 -7.49 6.32
C VAL A 127 1.78 -8.24 5.79
N VAL A 128 1.65 -9.56 5.65
CA VAL A 128 2.72 -10.49 5.23
C VAL A 128 2.21 -11.38 4.10
N PRO A 129 3.07 -11.90 3.21
CA PRO A 129 2.68 -12.85 2.17
C PRO A 129 1.97 -14.07 2.73
N VAL A 130 1.05 -14.69 1.98
CA VAL A 130 0.40 -15.97 2.36
C VAL A 130 1.44 -17.06 2.66
N LYS A 131 2.58 -17.08 1.95
CA LYS A 131 3.74 -17.98 2.23
C LYS A 131 4.39 -17.77 3.61
N MET A 132 4.02 -16.73 4.34
CA MET A 132 4.48 -16.41 5.70
C MET A 132 3.37 -16.49 6.76
N ALA A 133 2.14 -16.87 6.40
CA ALA A 133 0.99 -16.95 7.31
C ALA A 133 1.25 -17.79 8.57
N THR A 134 2.04 -18.87 8.46
CA THR A 134 2.39 -19.74 9.59
C THR A 134 3.67 -19.34 10.32
N LYS A 135 4.39 -18.28 9.88
CA LYS A 135 5.59 -17.80 10.58
C LYS A 135 5.18 -17.07 11.86
N THR A 136 5.82 -17.44 12.96
CA THR A 136 5.63 -16.81 14.28
C THR A 136 6.69 -15.76 14.62
N ALA A 137 7.80 -15.73 13.90
CA ALA A 137 8.91 -14.80 14.14
C ALA A 137 9.74 -14.54 12.88
N LEU A 138 10.37 -13.36 12.82
CA LEU A 138 11.37 -12.96 11.84
C LEU A 138 12.59 -12.36 12.55
N ASN A 139 13.78 -12.71 12.09
CA ASN A 139 15.00 -12.04 12.54
C ASN A 139 15.13 -10.72 11.79
N ILE A 140 15.31 -9.63 12.55
CA ILE A 140 15.52 -8.29 12.02
C ILE A 140 16.77 -7.68 12.67
N ALA A 141 17.20 -6.55 12.15
CA ALA A 141 18.06 -5.64 12.89
C ALA A 141 17.48 -4.23 12.83
N LEU A 142 17.82 -3.42 13.82
CA LEU A 142 17.53 -1.99 13.88
C LEU A 142 18.86 -1.22 13.82
N LEU A 143 18.85 -0.02 13.27
CA LEU A 143 19.90 0.97 13.46
C LEU A 143 19.75 1.63 14.84
N SER A 144 20.87 1.81 15.53
CA SER A 144 20.96 2.38 16.88
C SER A 144 21.79 3.68 16.84
N ALA A 145 22.01 4.31 18.00
CA ALA A 145 22.60 5.65 18.10
C ALA A 145 23.95 5.81 17.34
N GLY A 146 24.81 4.79 17.34
CA GLY A 146 26.09 4.83 16.61
C GLY A 146 25.97 4.80 15.08
N ALA A 147 24.77 4.64 14.52
CA ALA A 147 24.56 4.57 13.08
C ALA A 147 24.83 5.89 12.34
N GLU A 148 24.63 7.04 12.99
CA GLU A 148 24.79 8.36 12.35
C GLU A 148 26.22 8.58 11.86
N ASP A 149 27.20 8.39 12.76
CA ASP A 149 28.65 8.46 12.49
C ASP A 149 29.14 7.36 11.52
N LYS A 150 28.28 6.40 11.18
CA LYS A 150 28.59 5.20 10.39
C LYS A 150 27.80 5.08 9.10
N THR A 151 27.07 6.14 8.71
CA THR A 151 26.21 6.21 7.52
C THR A 151 26.88 5.64 6.26
N ALA A 152 28.09 6.07 5.91
CA ALA A 152 28.78 5.57 4.70
C ALA A 152 29.14 4.08 4.76
N GLU A 153 29.50 3.56 5.94
CA GLU A 153 29.79 2.14 6.16
C GLU A 153 28.50 1.30 6.05
N ILE A 154 27.39 1.81 6.59
CA ILE A 154 26.06 1.17 6.51
C ILE A 154 25.56 1.17 5.06
N VAL A 155 25.68 2.27 4.31
CA VAL A 155 25.30 2.32 2.89
C VAL A 155 26.05 1.25 2.10
N ALA A 156 27.38 1.15 2.27
CA ALA A 156 28.20 0.17 1.57
C ALA A 156 27.88 -1.29 1.96
N ALA A 157 27.58 -1.57 3.23
CA ALA A 157 27.37 -2.94 3.73
C ALA A 157 25.90 -3.42 3.66
N CYS A 158 24.95 -2.51 3.88
CA CYS A 158 23.56 -2.82 4.23
C CYS A 158 22.52 -2.19 3.28
N THR A 159 22.92 -1.60 2.15
CA THR A 159 21.99 -1.15 1.10
C THR A 159 22.40 -1.73 -0.26
N LYS A 160 21.67 -1.41 -1.33
CA LYS A 160 22.10 -1.70 -2.72
C LYS A 160 23.46 -1.05 -3.06
N ASN A 161 23.80 0.09 -2.46
CA ASN A 161 25.00 0.90 -2.72
C ASN A 161 25.11 1.38 -4.20
N ASP A 162 23.98 1.65 -4.82
CA ASP A 162 23.83 2.32 -6.12
C ASP A 162 23.76 3.85 -5.92
N LYS A 163 23.30 4.61 -6.92
CA LYS A 163 23.22 6.08 -6.84
C LYS A 163 22.09 6.50 -5.88
N GLU A 164 20.91 5.96 -6.11
CA GLU A 164 19.68 6.14 -5.33
C GLU A 164 19.92 5.91 -3.83
N ALA A 165 20.43 4.75 -3.42
CA ALA A 165 20.66 4.45 -2.00
C ALA A 165 21.69 5.36 -1.30
N ARG A 166 22.52 6.10 -2.06
CA ARG A 166 23.43 7.14 -1.52
C ARG A 166 22.74 8.49 -1.40
N GLU A 167 22.02 8.91 -2.44
CA GLU A 167 21.24 10.16 -2.43
C GLU A 167 20.16 10.12 -1.34
N ASP A 168 19.48 8.99 -1.17
CA ASP A 168 18.55 8.74 -0.07
C ASP A 168 19.22 8.83 1.31
N ALA A 169 20.43 8.27 1.47
CA ALA A 169 21.14 8.33 2.74
C ALA A 169 21.58 9.77 3.07
N GLU A 170 21.99 10.56 2.08
CA GLU A 170 22.27 11.99 2.20
C GLU A 170 21.01 12.80 2.54
N ALA A 171 19.84 12.39 2.05
CA ALA A 171 18.53 12.93 2.39
C ALA A 171 17.97 12.44 3.75
N GLY A 172 18.68 11.59 4.48
CA GLY A 172 18.25 11.03 5.77
C GLY A 172 17.28 9.84 5.69
N LEU A 173 17.10 9.26 4.49
CA LEU A 173 16.25 8.10 4.20
C LEU A 173 16.98 6.75 4.28
N LEU A 174 18.17 6.70 4.90
CA LEU A 174 18.94 5.45 5.11
C LEU A 174 18.09 4.32 5.74
N TRP A 175 17.15 4.67 6.63
CA TRP A 175 16.24 3.74 7.30
C TRP A 175 15.27 3.01 6.36
N TYR A 176 14.97 3.59 5.20
CA TYR A 176 14.12 3.01 4.16
C TYR A 176 14.87 1.93 3.38
N ASN A 177 16.12 2.23 2.98
CA ASN A 177 17.00 1.35 2.21
C ASN A 177 17.78 0.31 3.04
N PHE A 178 17.56 0.26 4.36
CA PHE A 178 18.32 -0.60 5.25
C PHE A 178 17.91 -2.08 5.13
N ASP A 179 18.77 -2.88 4.51
CA ASP A 179 18.63 -4.32 4.29
C ASP A 179 19.63 -5.13 5.15
N PRO A 180 19.25 -5.53 6.37
CA PRO A 180 20.07 -6.41 7.22
C PRO A 180 20.11 -7.86 6.72
N SER A 181 19.37 -8.22 5.65
CA SER A 181 19.41 -9.55 5.07
C SER A 181 20.66 -9.78 4.20
N ARG A 182 21.32 -8.71 3.73
CA ARG A 182 22.51 -8.77 2.87
C ARG A 182 23.67 -9.51 3.54
N ALA A 183 24.40 -10.30 2.75
CA ALA A 183 25.56 -11.06 3.25
C ALA A 183 26.70 -10.17 3.78
N THR A 184 26.85 -8.95 3.23
CA THR A 184 27.78 -7.93 3.71
C THR A 184 27.32 -7.33 5.04
N CYS A 185 26.02 -7.00 5.16
CA CYS A 185 25.46 -6.47 6.41
C CYS A 185 25.54 -7.49 7.54
N LYS A 186 25.15 -8.75 7.29
CA LYS A 186 25.27 -9.87 8.25
C LYS A 186 26.67 -10.01 8.83
N LYS A 187 27.72 -9.87 8.00
CA LYS A 187 29.12 -9.89 8.48
C LYS A 187 29.44 -8.71 9.39
N ALA A 188 28.92 -7.51 9.11
CA ALA A 188 29.10 -6.33 9.96
C ALA A 188 28.38 -6.49 11.31
N LEU A 189 27.12 -6.94 11.28
CA LEU A 189 26.32 -7.34 12.45
C LEU A 189 27.05 -8.37 13.32
N GLU A 190 27.57 -9.44 12.73
CA GLU A 190 28.32 -10.50 13.43
C GLU A 190 29.68 -10.03 13.97
N ALA A 191 30.35 -9.07 13.30
CA ALA A 191 31.60 -8.50 13.78
C ALA A 191 31.36 -7.60 15.00
N GLU A 192 30.39 -6.68 14.92
CA GLU A 192 30.01 -5.81 16.04
C GLU A 192 29.50 -6.63 17.23
N ALA A 193 28.62 -7.61 17.01
CA ALA A 193 28.09 -8.44 18.09
C ALA A 193 29.19 -9.16 18.89
N ARG A 194 30.24 -9.67 18.20
CA ARG A 194 31.39 -10.30 18.85
C ARG A 194 32.24 -9.30 19.65
N GLN A 195 32.42 -8.07 19.17
CA GLN A 195 33.13 -7.04 19.92
C GLN A 195 32.35 -6.66 21.20
N ILE A 196 31.04 -6.39 21.06
CA ILE A 196 30.17 -6.06 22.20
C ILE A 196 30.14 -7.21 23.23
N GLU A 197 30.14 -8.47 22.78
CA GLU A 197 30.19 -9.64 23.68
C GLU A 197 31.52 -9.72 24.43
N GLN A 198 32.66 -9.51 23.75
CA GLN A 198 33.99 -9.44 24.38
C GLN A 198 34.06 -8.32 25.43
N ASP A 199 33.63 -7.10 25.07
CA ASP A 199 33.63 -5.96 25.98
C ASP A 199 32.68 -6.17 27.17
N THR A 200 31.50 -6.75 26.93
CA THR A 200 30.53 -7.10 27.99
C THR A 200 31.09 -8.17 28.93
N SER A 201 31.90 -9.12 28.43
CA SER A 201 32.53 -10.16 29.24
C SER A 201 33.64 -9.63 30.16
N ALA A 202 34.18 -8.44 29.87
CA ALA A 202 35.20 -7.76 30.68
C ALA A 202 34.61 -6.87 31.81
N LEU A 203 33.28 -6.74 31.91
CA LEU A 203 32.63 -5.92 32.94
C LEU A 203 32.70 -6.60 34.31
N ALA A 204 32.89 -5.80 35.37
CA ALA A 204 32.95 -6.28 36.75
C ALA A 204 31.57 -6.66 37.31
N ASP A 205 30.50 -5.92 36.93
CA ASP A 205 29.12 -6.28 37.23
C ASP A 205 28.16 -5.97 36.05
N PRO A 206 27.89 -6.93 35.16
CA PRO A 206 26.92 -6.78 34.06
C PRO A 206 25.48 -6.45 34.47
N LYS A 207 25.13 -6.51 35.77
CA LYS A 207 23.79 -6.11 36.25
C LYS A 207 23.66 -4.60 36.44
N THR A 208 24.76 -3.91 36.73
CA THR A 208 24.80 -2.45 36.97
C THR A 208 25.69 -1.71 35.96
N GLN A 209 26.52 -2.41 35.21
CA GLN A 209 27.40 -1.86 34.17
C GLN A 209 26.95 -2.27 32.76
N VAL A 210 27.28 -1.43 31.78
CA VAL A 210 27.21 -1.74 30.34
C VAL A 210 28.49 -1.26 29.65
N ALA A 211 28.99 -2.00 28.66
CA ALA A 211 30.15 -1.59 27.88
C ALA A 211 29.81 -0.40 26.98
N ARG A 212 30.76 0.54 26.76
CA ARG A 212 30.59 1.67 25.83
C ARG A 212 30.15 1.22 24.44
N SER A 213 30.78 0.18 23.89
CA SER A 213 30.43 -0.40 22.58
C SER A 213 28.98 -0.89 22.47
N ARG A 214 28.32 -1.19 23.60
CA ARG A 214 26.89 -1.55 23.64
C ARG A 214 25.97 -0.32 23.56
N VAL A 215 26.45 0.84 23.99
CA VAL A 215 25.76 2.15 23.88
C VAL A 215 25.94 2.69 22.47
N ASP A 216 27.17 2.66 21.95
CA ASP A 216 27.55 3.20 20.64
C ASP A 216 27.31 2.22 19.48
N ARG A 217 26.56 1.15 19.73
CA ARG A 217 26.28 0.14 18.71
C ARG A 217 25.56 0.76 17.52
N VAL A 218 25.98 0.35 16.32
CA VAL A 218 25.36 0.66 15.04
C VAL A 218 24.14 -0.23 14.83
N TYR A 219 24.28 -1.54 15.03
CA TYR A 219 23.26 -2.52 14.71
C TYR A 219 22.69 -3.17 15.96
N LEU A 220 21.37 -3.22 16.11
CA LEU A 220 20.68 -3.95 17.17
C LEU A 220 19.91 -5.14 16.56
N PRO A 221 20.47 -6.36 16.60
CA PRO A 221 19.71 -7.58 16.27
C PRO A 221 18.47 -7.68 17.17
N SER A 222 17.32 -7.96 16.57
CA SER A 222 16.06 -8.18 17.27
C SER A 222 15.21 -9.22 16.56
N THR A 223 14.05 -9.56 17.12
CA THR A 223 13.12 -10.53 16.56
C THR A 223 11.72 -9.95 16.53
N ALA A 224 11.19 -9.72 15.33
CA ALA A 224 9.79 -9.38 15.13
C ALA A 224 8.94 -10.62 15.32
N GLN A 225 8.16 -10.67 16.39
CA GLN A 225 7.12 -11.67 16.62
C GLN A 225 5.94 -11.38 15.71
N LEU A 226 5.34 -12.42 15.14
CA LEU A 226 4.16 -12.38 14.27
C LEU A 226 3.09 -13.30 14.85
N ALA A 227 2.06 -12.75 15.47
CA ALA A 227 0.86 -13.51 15.87
C ALA A 227 -0.29 -13.25 14.90
N SER A 228 -1.30 -14.12 14.89
CA SER A 228 -2.50 -13.92 14.07
C SER A 228 -3.19 -12.59 14.41
N ALA A 229 -3.77 -11.95 13.39
CA ALA A 229 -4.84 -10.97 13.60
C ALA A 229 -6.17 -11.72 13.85
N ALA A 230 -7.23 -10.99 14.19
CA ALA A 230 -8.50 -11.58 14.61
C ALA A 230 -9.70 -10.94 13.91
N ASN A 231 -9.71 -10.93 12.56
CA ASN A 231 -10.65 -10.14 11.76
C ASN A 231 -11.30 -10.96 10.62
N ALA A 232 -12.64 -10.87 10.49
CA ALA A 232 -13.49 -11.32 9.38
C ALA A 232 -13.51 -12.82 8.99
N THR A 233 -14.66 -13.46 9.24
CA THR A 233 -15.13 -14.66 8.53
C THR A 233 -16.18 -14.26 7.51
N ASP A 234 -16.21 -14.95 6.36
CA ASP A 234 -17.08 -14.73 5.18
C ASP A 234 -16.56 -13.74 4.13
N ALA A 235 -17.06 -13.89 2.90
CA ALA A 235 -16.77 -12.96 1.81
C ALA A 235 -17.37 -11.58 2.10
N THR A 236 -16.52 -10.57 2.14
CA THR A 236 -16.87 -9.17 2.36
C THR A 236 -17.23 -8.49 1.03
N TYR A 237 -18.01 -7.41 1.12
CA TYR A 237 -18.52 -6.68 -0.03
C TYR A 237 -18.46 -5.18 0.25
N PRO A 238 -18.32 -4.33 -0.78
CA PRO A 238 -18.67 -2.92 -0.67
C PRO A 238 -20.11 -2.75 -0.18
N GLU A 239 -20.40 -1.64 0.51
CA GLU A 239 -21.77 -1.25 0.88
C GLU A 239 -22.53 -0.72 -0.34
N TYR A 240 -22.84 -1.60 -1.30
CA TYR A 240 -23.38 -1.22 -2.60
C TYR A 240 -24.70 -0.44 -2.54
N ASP A 241 -25.55 -0.69 -1.54
CA ASP A 241 -26.79 0.06 -1.35
C ASP A 241 -26.55 1.51 -0.91
N ARG A 242 -25.44 1.76 -0.22
CA ARG A 242 -24.96 3.11 0.14
C ARG A 242 -24.22 3.75 -1.03
N LEU A 243 -23.39 3.00 -1.74
CA LEU A 243 -22.62 3.46 -2.90
C LEU A 243 -23.54 3.91 -4.06
N PHE A 244 -24.49 3.05 -4.47
CA PHE A 244 -25.43 3.38 -5.55
C PHE A 244 -26.58 4.33 -5.15
N ALA A 245 -26.61 4.80 -3.90
CA ALA A 245 -27.47 5.91 -3.50
C ALA A 245 -26.87 7.29 -3.85
N GLY A 246 -25.56 7.36 -4.12
CA GLY A 246 -24.81 8.60 -4.28
C GLY A 246 -24.50 9.26 -2.92
N PRO A 247 -23.55 8.71 -2.15
CA PRO A 247 -23.29 9.15 -0.77
C PRO A 247 -22.69 10.56 -0.65
N SER A 248 -21.96 11.04 -1.66
CA SER A 248 -21.53 12.44 -1.81
C SER A 248 -22.62 13.33 -2.42
N GLN A 249 -23.28 12.86 -3.49
CA GLN A 249 -24.33 13.57 -4.23
C GLN A 249 -25.48 12.59 -4.53
N PRO A 250 -26.68 12.76 -3.92
CA PRO A 250 -27.79 11.84 -4.11
C PRO A 250 -28.16 11.61 -5.59
N GLY A 251 -28.25 10.34 -6.00
CA GLY A 251 -28.53 9.94 -7.38
C GLY A 251 -27.35 10.05 -8.35
N VAL A 252 -26.14 10.35 -7.85
CA VAL A 252 -24.90 10.35 -8.63
C VAL A 252 -23.85 9.48 -7.93
N LEU A 253 -23.35 8.46 -8.62
CA LEU A 253 -22.16 7.72 -8.20
C LEU A 253 -20.94 8.34 -8.89
N THR A 254 -20.06 8.98 -8.13
CA THR A 254 -18.83 9.63 -8.64
C THR A 254 -17.61 8.74 -8.38
N ILE A 255 -16.94 8.34 -9.46
CA ILE A 255 -15.63 7.68 -9.44
C ILE A 255 -14.60 8.76 -9.77
N SER A 256 -13.74 9.10 -8.81
CA SER A 256 -12.60 10.00 -9.00
C SER A 256 -11.35 9.18 -9.30
N ILE A 257 -10.79 9.30 -10.50
CA ILE A 257 -9.55 8.60 -10.90
C ILE A 257 -8.42 9.62 -11.06
N VAL A 258 -7.43 9.58 -10.19
CA VAL A 258 -6.30 10.52 -10.17
C VAL A 258 -5.02 9.76 -10.52
N ASN A 259 -4.37 10.15 -11.62
CA ASN A 259 -3.10 9.57 -12.03
C ASN A 259 -1.98 10.61 -11.86
N GLY A 260 -0.99 10.27 -11.05
CA GLY A 260 0.25 11.03 -10.93
C GLY A 260 1.18 10.81 -12.12
N ARG A 261 2.26 11.58 -12.19
CA ARG A 261 3.42 11.22 -13.02
C ARG A 261 4.15 10.03 -12.39
N LEU A 262 4.74 9.19 -13.25
CA LEU A 262 5.55 8.04 -12.85
C LEU A 262 7.04 8.22 -13.24
N ALA A 263 7.37 9.19 -14.09
CA ALA A 263 8.75 9.51 -14.39
C ALA A 263 9.41 10.27 -13.24
N HIS A 264 10.56 9.77 -12.75
CA HIS A 264 11.36 10.40 -11.68
C HIS A 264 11.96 11.77 -12.09
N GLU A 265 11.91 12.12 -13.38
CA GLU A 265 12.24 13.44 -13.91
C GLU A 265 11.02 14.02 -14.64
N ARG A 266 10.83 15.34 -14.59
CA ARG A 266 9.68 15.99 -15.24
C ARG A 266 9.78 15.87 -16.77
N VAL A 267 8.98 14.98 -17.34
CA VAL A 267 8.81 14.79 -18.79
C VAL A 267 7.48 15.34 -19.30
N GLU A 268 7.36 15.46 -20.63
CA GLU A 268 6.08 15.70 -21.32
C GLU A 268 5.10 14.56 -21.00
N ALA A 269 3.81 14.85 -20.79
CA ALA A 269 2.80 13.85 -20.44
C ALA A 269 2.86 12.58 -21.32
N ARG A 270 3.00 12.75 -22.64
CA ARG A 270 3.08 11.64 -23.60
C ARG A 270 4.38 10.83 -23.56
N LYS A 271 5.31 11.14 -22.67
CA LYS A 271 6.54 10.38 -22.37
C LYS A 271 6.51 9.77 -20.97
N ASP A 272 5.50 10.08 -20.17
CA ASP A 272 5.29 9.55 -18.83
C ASP A 272 4.42 8.28 -18.89
N SER A 273 4.81 7.20 -18.20
CA SER A 273 4.04 5.96 -18.17
C SER A 273 2.66 6.13 -17.53
N GLY A 274 2.51 7.04 -16.54
CA GLY A 274 1.25 7.32 -15.87
C GLY A 274 0.17 7.85 -16.82
N TYR A 275 0.55 8.55 -17.89
CA TYR A 275 -0.39 9.02 -18.93
C TYR A 275 -0.95 7.85 -19.76
N TYR A 276 -0.14 6.82 -20.00
CA TYR A 276 -0.58 5.61 -20.70
C TYR A 276 -1.46 4.73 -19.82
N GLU A 277 -1.09 4.54 -18.55
CA GLU A 277 -1.90 3.79 -17.58
C GLU A 277 -3.25 4.48 -17.35
N TRP A 278 -3.28 5.82 -17.22
CA TRP A 278 -4.52 6.60 -17.16
C TRP A 278 -5.47 6.32 -18.34
N LEU A 279 -4.97 6.42 -19.58
CA LEU A 279 -5.77 6.18 -20.77
C LEU A 279 -6.14 4.69 -20.94
N ALA A 280 -5.31 3.75 -20.46
CA ALA A 280 -5.62 2.33 -20.47
C ALA A 280 -6.77 1.99 -19.51
N ALA A 281 -6.82 2.61 -18.32
CA ALA A 281 -7.95 2.48 -17.41
C ALA A 281 -9.26 2.92 -18.06
N LEU A 282 -9.24 4.08 -18.74
CA LEU A 282 -10.39 4.60 -19.47
C LEU A 282 -10.79 3.72 -20.67
N ASP A 283 -9.85 3.15 -21.42
CA ASP A 283 -10.15 2.24 -22.54
C ASP A 283 -10.93 0.99 -22.07
N VAL A 284 -10.48 0.39 -20.97
CA VAL A 284 -11.13 -0.79 -20.37
C VAL A 284 -12.55 -0.44 -19.90
N ILE A 285 -12.71 0.68 -19.18
CA ILE A 285 -14.02 1.11 -18.69
C ILE A 285 -14.97 1.41 -19.84
N PHE A 286 -14.53 2.13 -20.87
CA PHE A 286 -15.40 2.50 -22.01
C PHE A 286 -15.65 1.32 -22.97
N THR A 287 -14.77 0.31 -23.00
CA THR A 287 -15.01 -0.93 -23.75
C THR A 287 -16.16 -1.74 -23.12
N GLU A 288 -16.18 -1.88 -21.79
CA GLU A 288 -17.27 -2.57 -21.07
C GLU A 288 -18.54 -1.69 -20.92
N HIS A 289 -18.38 -0.36 -20.95
CA HIS A 289 -19.45 0.62 -20.80
C HIS A 289 -19.42 1.73 -21.86
N PRO A 290 -19.75 1.41 -23.13
CA PRO A 290 -19.65 2.36 -24.24
C PRO A 290 -20.64 3.55 -24.19
N ASP A 291 -21.58 3.55 -23.23
CA ASP A 291 -22.57 4.62 -23.06
C ASP A 291 -22.05 5.84 -22.28
N PHE A 292 -20.77 5.85 -21.86
CA PHE A 292 -20.14 7.02 -21.25
C PHE A 292 -19.90 8.13 -22.28
N ALA A 293 -20.43 9.32 -22.03
CA ALA A 293 -20.20 10.50 -22.85
C ALA A 293 -19.27 11.49 -22.14
N LEU A 294 -18.32 12.09 -22.87
CA LEU A 294 -17.57 13.24 -22.40
C LEU A 294 -18.53 14.42 -22.20
N THR A 295 -18.55 14.97 -20.99
CA THR A 295 -19.45 16.09 -20.61
C THR A 295 -18.71 17.37 -20.27
N LYS A 296 -17.45 17.28 -19.84
CA LYS A 296 -16.68 18.42 -19.33
C LYS A 296 -15.18 18.19 -19.44
N ILE A 297 -14.45 19.27 -19.65
CA ILE A 297 -13.00 19.39 -19.36
C ILE A 297 -12.84 20.68 -18.56
N GLU A 298 -12.01 20.68 -17.51
CA GLU A 298 -11.74 21.84 -16.66
C GLU A 298 -10.23 22.03 -16.42
N PRO A 299 -9.64 23.19 -16.79
CA PRO A 299 -10.21 24.27 -17.62
C PRO A 299 -10.83 23.79 -18.96
N HIS A 300 -11.67 24.62 -19.59
CA HIS A 300 -12.32 24.20 -20.84
C HIS A 300 -11.30 24.12 -21.99
N GLU A 301 -11.09 22.92 -22.49
CA GLU A 301 -10.32 22.63 -23.68
C GLU A 301 -11.20 22.03 -24.78
N GLU A 302 -10.84 22.35 -26.04
CA GLU A 302 -11.49 21.80 -27.23
C GLU A 302 -10.57 20.77 -27.87
N ILE A 303 -11.00 19.50 -27.84
CA ILE A 303 -10.26 18.34 -28.34
C ILE A 303 -10.97 17.64 -29.52
N THR A 304 -12.22 17.99 -29.84
CA THR A 304 -13.01 17.33 -30.91
C THR A 304 -12.48 17.57 -32.33
N TYR A 305 -11.41 18.36 -32.48
CA TYR A 305 -10.66 18.50 -33.71
C TYR A 305 -9.15 18.62 -33.51
N ALA A 306 -8.41 18.28 -34.57
CA ALA A 306 -6.97 18.46 -34.67
C ALA A 306 -6.58 19.01 -36.06
N TYR A 307 -5.39 19.62 -36.17
CA TYR A 307 -4.83 20.09 -37.44
C TYR A 307 -3.58 19.28 -37.81
N ALA A 308 -3.50 18.85 -39.08
CA ALA A 308 -2.31 18.25 -39.67
C ALA A 308 -2.00 18.98 -40.99
N GLU A 309 -0.80 19.56 -41.14
CA GLU A 309 -0.34 20.19 -42.39
C GLU A 309 -1.40 21.13 -43.03
N ASN A 310 -2.01 22.00 -42.21
CA ASN A 310 -3.10 22.94 -42.53
C ASN A 310 -4.49 22.34 -42.84
N LYS A 311 -4.67 21.02 -42.73
CA LYS A 311 -5.97 20.35 -42.82
C LYS A 311 -6.58 20.13 -41.43
N LYS A 312 -7.84 20.53 -41.24
CA LYS A 312 -8.65 20.19 -40.05
C LYS A 312 -9.16 18.74 -40.16
N TYR A 313 -9.07 18.01 -39.05
CA TYR A 313 -9.71 16.71 -38.82
C TYR A 313 -10.69 16.94 -37.66
N ASP A 314 -11.98 16.68 -37.89
CA ASP A 314 -13.09 17.16 -37.07
C ASP A 314 -14.01 15.98 -36.69
N GLY A 315 -14.82 16.15 -35.65
CA GLY A 315 -15.68 15.07 -35.14
C GLY A 315 -14.92 13.94 -34.45
N LEU A 316 -13.79 14.28 -33.82
CA LEU A 316 -12.95 13.37 -33.05
C LEU A 316 -13.55 13.12 -31.66
N SER A 317 -13.40 11.89 -31.15
CA SER A 317 -13.87 11.48 -29.84
C SER A 317 -12.72 11.18 -28.87
N PHE A 318 -13.01 11.14 -27.56
CA PHE A 318 -12.01 10.76 -26.57
C PHE A 318 -11.49 9.32 -26.77
N ALA A 319 -12.36 8.42 -27.26
CA ALA A 319 -11.97 7.05 -27.63
C ALA A 319 -10.95 7.04 -28.78
N ASP A 320 -11.03 7.96 -29.74
CA ASP A 320 -10.00 8.08 -30.78
C ASP A 320 -8.63 8.41 -30.15
N PHE A 321 -8.57 9.33 -29.19
CA PHE A 321 -7.30 9.75 -28.56
C PHE A 321 -6.66 8.64 -27.74
N ILE A 322 -7.47 7.83 -27.05
CA ILE A 322 -7.01 6.59 -26.40
C ILE A 322 -6.39 5.65 -27.46
N GLN A 323 -7.11 5.36 -28.54
CA GLN A 323 -6.64 4.43 -29.58
C GLN A 323 -5.38 4.93 -30.33
N TRP A 324 -5.24 6.25 -30.47
CA TRP A 324 -4.07 6.91 -31.07
C TRP A 324 -2.86 6.90 -30.14
N THR A 325 -3.06 7.04 -28.83
CA THR A 325 -1.99 7.13 -27.84
C THR A 325 -1.53 5.75 -27.40
N VAL A 326 -2.45 4.93 -26.87
CA VAL A 326 -2.15 3.62 -26.26
C VAL A 326 -1.78 2.59 -27.32
N TYR A 327 -2.47 2.58 -28.46
CA TYR A 327 -2.33 1.53 -29.48
C TYR A 327 -1.76 2.00 -30.83
N GLY A 328 -1.50 3.30 -31.01
CA GLY A 328 -0.95 3.87 -32.25
C GLY A 328 -1.82 3.66 -33.50
N ARG A 329 -3.10 3.27 -33.35
CA ARG A 329 -4.01 2.83 -34.42
C ARG A 329 -5.24 3.75 -34.51
N GLY A 330 -6.14 3.50 -35.46
CA GLY A 330 -7.40 4.28 -35.59
C GLY A 330 -7.24 5.69 -36.17
N TRP A 331 -6.05 6.05 -36.66
CA TRP A 331 -5.79 7.37 -37.25
C TRP A 331 -6.68 7.67 -38.48
N PRO A 332 -7.21 8.90 -38.62
CA PRO A 332 -8.03 9.29 -39.77
C PRO A 332 -7.36 9.05 -41.12
N LYS A 333 -8.16 8.60 -42.10
CA LYS A 333 -7.66 8.29 -43.46
C LYS A 333 -7.01 9.52 -44.10
N GLY A 334 -5.77 9.35 -44.54
CA GLY A 334 -4.98 10.43 -45.13
C GLY A 334 -4.45 11.44 -44.10
N MET A 335 -4.27 11.04 -42.83
CA MET A 335 -3.43 11.77 -41.88
C MET A 335 -1.94 11.40 -42.08
N PRO A 336 -1.05 12.37 -42.37
CA PRO A 336 0.38 12.14 -42.53
C PRO A 336 1.00 11.50 -41.28
N ALA A 337 1.87 10.51 -41.45
CA ALA A 337 2.56 9.86 -40.32
C ALA A 337 3.42 10.85 -39.52
N SER A 338 4.03 11.82 -40.21
CA SER A 338 4.74 13.00 -39.65
C SER A 338 3.92 13.80 -38.65
N SER A 339 2.60 13.89 -38.83
CA SER A 339 1.73 14.73 -38.01
C SER A 339 1.11 14.00 -36.81
N ARG A 340 1.12 12.65 -36.80
CA ARG A 340 0.49 11.84 -35.74
C ARG A 340 1.12 12.07 -34.37
N ASP A 341 2.45 12.21 -34.34
CA ASP A 341 3.16 12.48 -33.09
C ASP A 341 2.72 13.84 -32.52
N ASN A 342 2.88 14.91 -33.32
CA ASN A 342 2.49 16.27 -32.94
C ASN A 342 1.02 16.39 -32.48
N ILE A 343 0.07 15.69 -33.13
CA ILE A 343 -1.35 15.75 -32.77
C ILE A 343 -1.60 15.14 -31.40
N ALA A 344 -1.13 13.91 -31.16
CA ALA A 344 -1.35 13.26 -29.87
C ALA A 344 -0.51 13.90 -28.74
N LYS A 345 0.63 14.52 -29.05
CA LYS A 345 1.30 15.44 -28.13
C LYS A 345 0.42 16.64 -27.79
N THR A 346 -0.12 17.34 -28.79
CA THR A 346 -0.98 18.52 -28.57
C THR A 346 -2.23 18.17 -27.75
N ILE A 347 -2.79 16.97 -27.92
CA ILE A 347 -3.91 16.47 -27.12
C ILE A 347 -3.47 16.14 -25.68
N ALA A 348 -2.31 15.51 -25.50
CA ALA A 348 -1.75 15.25 -24.17
C ALA A 348 -1.48 16.57 -23.42
N ASP A 349 -0.86 17.56 -24.07
CA ASP A 349 -0.58 18.87 -23.49
C ASP A 349 -1.87 19.65 -23.11
N LYS A 350 -3.01 19.36 -23.74
CA LYS A 350 -4.35 19.90 -23.40
C LYS A 350 -5.08 19.13 -22.28
N LEU A 351 -4.65 17.92 -21.97
CA LEU A 351 -5.27 17.05 -20.96
C LEU A 351 -4.41 16.97 -19.68
N ASP A 352 -3.11 17.23 -19.78
CA ASP A 352 -2.20 17.33 -18.65
C ASP A 352 -2.69 18.43 -17.68
N ASN A 353 -2.83 18.07 -16.39
CA ASN A 353 -3.40 18.91 -15.34
C ASN A 353 -4.85 19.38 -15.55
N HIS A 354 -5.66 18.65 -16.33
CA HIS A 354 -7.08 18.95 -16.54
C HIS A 354 -7.99 17.89 -15.91
N TRP A 355 -9.11 18.34 -15.34
CA TRP A 355 -10.20 17.44 -14.92
C TRP A 355 -11.09 17.13 -16.11
N VAL A 356 -11.17 15.86 -16.50
CA VAL A 356 -12.05 15.34 -17.55
C VAL A 356 -13.24 14.65 -16.90
N THR A 357 -14.46 14.93 -17.37
CA THR A 357 -15.68 14.33 -16.80
C THR A 357 -16.48 13.57 -17.84
N PHE A 358 -16.74 12.29 -17.55
CA PHE A 358 -17.62 11.43 -18.33
C PHE A 358 -18.86 11.06 -17.51
N GLU A 359 -20.03 11.06 -18.14
CA GLU A 359 -21.27 10.62 -17.50
C GLU A 359 -21.99 9.54 -18.31
N LYS A 360 -22.58 8.58 -17.59
CA LYS A 360 -23.50 7.56 -18.08
C LYS A 360 -24.77 7.58 -17.23
N LYS A 361 -25.94 7.67 -17.87
CA LYS A 361 -27.24 7.66 -17.18
C LYS A 361 -27.85 6.26 -17.23
N THR A 362 -28.44 5.83 -16.13
CA THR A 362 -29.07 4.52 -15.98
C THR A 362 -30.13 4.56 -14.88
N LYS A 363 -30.76 3.43 -14.58
CA LYS A 363 -31.65 3.28 -13.42
C LYS A 363 -31.17 2.16 -12.53
N VAL A 364 -31.19 2.37 -11.22
CA VAL A 364 -30.82 1.38 -10.22
C VAL A 364 -32.00 1.06 -9.31
N GLN A 365 -32.21 -0.21 -9.04
CA GLN A 365 -33.12 -0.70 -8.01
C GLN A 365 -32.30 -1.17 -6.81
N ILE A 366 -32.59 -0.62 -5.62
CA ILE A 366 -31.92 -0.96 -4.36
C ILE A 366 -32.91 -1.71 -3.47
N GLY A 367 -32.68 -3.02 -3.32
CA GLY A 367 -33.59 -3.93 -2.63
C GLY A 367 -34.99 -3.94 -3.25
N ASN A 368 -36.02 -3.81 -2.41
CA ASN A 368 -37.43 -3.82 -2.82
C ASN A 368 -38.00 -2.41 -3.13
N LYS A 369 -37.16 -1.38 -3.22
CA LYS A 369 -37.58 -0.03 -3.61
C LYS A 369 -37.90 0.03 -5.11
N ALA A 370 -38.63 1.07 -5.54
CA ALA A 370 -38.78 1.34 -6.97
C ALA A 370 -37.42 1.68 -7.62
N PRO A 371 -37.21 1.39 -8.91
CA PRO A 371 -36.03 1.85 -9.64
C PRO A 371 -35.95 3.38 -9.64
N GLN A 372 -34.77 3.92 -9.31
CA GLN A 372 -34.47 5.35 -9.30
C GLN A 372 -33.46 5.68 -10.40
N ASP A 373 -33.48 6.91 -10.89
CA ASP A 373 -32.47 7.39 -11.84
C ASP A 373 -31.11 7.48 -11.14
N LEU A 374 -30.05 7.04 -11.83
CA LEU A 374 -28.67 7.09 -11.37
C LEU A 374 -27.79 7.66 -12.50
N THR A 375 -26.97 8.66 -12.18
CA THR A 375 -25.85 9.04 -13.04
C THR A 375 -24.58 8.41 -12.50
N ILE A 376 -23.86 7.67 -13.32
CA ILE A 376 -22.49 7.25 -13.02
C ILE A 376 -21.58 8.29 -13.65
N ARG A 377 -20.75 8.94 -12.84
CA ARG A 377 -19.78 9.95 -13.26
C ARG A 377 -18.37 9.43 -13.04
N ILE A 378 -17.52 9.58 -14.05
CA ILE A 378 -16.06 9.46 -13.90
C ILE A 378 -15.52 10.88 -13.96
N GLU A 379 -14.99 11.39 -12.85
CA GLU A 379 -14.14 12.58 -12.83
C GLU A 379 -12.70 12.10 -12.79
N THR A 380 -11.86 12.55 -13.72
CA THR A 380 -10.50 12.03 -13.80
C THR A 380 -9.47 13.09 -14.17
N PHE A 381 -8.25 12.92 -13.69
CA PHE A 381 -7.16 13.87 -13.79
C PHE A 381 -5.84 13.12 -13.98
N PHE A 382 -5.03 13.56 -14.94
CA PHE A 382 -3.64 13.14 -15.07
C PHE A 382 -2.68 14.31 -14.79
N GLY A 383 -1.52 14.00 -14.23
CA GLY A 383 -0.37 14.89 -14.17
C GLY A 383 -0.06 15.42 -12.77
N VAL A 384 -0.62 14.79 -11.72
CA VAL A 384 -0.31 15.18 -10.34
C VAL A 384 1.16 14.91 -10.03
N ASP A 385 1.82 15.94 -9.51
CA ASP A 385 3.16 15.89 -8.96
C ASP A 385 3.08 16.14 -7.43
N ASP A 386 3.41 17.35 -6.98
CA ASP A 386 3.40 17.76 -5.57
C ASP A 386 2.09 18.44 -5.10
N ASP A 387 1.15 18.74 -6.01
CA ASP A 387 -0.08 19.46 -5.70
C ASP A 387 -1.14 18.60 -4.96
N THR A 388 -1.54 19.04 -3.76
CA THR A 388 -2.64 18.44 -2.99
C THR A 388 -4.03 18.69 -3.57
N ALA A 389 -4.22 19.71 -4.42
CA ALA A 389 -5.55 20.16 -4.83
C ALA A 389 -6.36 19.12 -5.64
N PRO A 390 -5.79 18.36 -6.59
CA PRO A 390 -6.50 17.29 -7.28
C PRO A 390 -6.99 16.21 -6.30
N HIS A 391 -6.16 15.79 -5.35
CA HIS A 391 -6.54 14.82 -4.33
C HIS A 391 -7.65 15.35 -3.39
N ARG A 392 -7.57 16.63 -2.97
CA ARG A 392 -8.66 17.25 -2.19
C ARG A 392 -9.99 17.22 -2.95
N ARG A 393 -10.01 17.50 -4.26
CA ARG A 393 -11.22 17.37 -5.09
C ARG A 393 -11.69 15.92 -5.12
N ALA A 394 -10.81 14.97 -5.41
CA ALA A 394 -11.13 13.55 -5.47
C ALA A 394 -11.74 13.03 -4.16
N LEU A 395 -11.10 13.29 -3.02
CA LEU A 395 -11.57 12.86 -1.68
C LEU A 395 -12.87 13.55 -1.27
N LYS A 396 -13.14 14.77 -1.74
CA LYS A 396 -14.34 15.53 -1.41
C LYS A 396 -15.57 15.10 -2.22
N HIS A 397 -15.36 14.79 -3.50
CA HIS A 397 -16.43 14.56 -4.49
C HIS A 397 -16.61 13.10 -4.89
N GLY A 398 -15.57 12.27 -4.80
CA GLY A 398 -15.64 10.84 -5.16
C GLY A 398 -16.32 10.01 -4.08
N ASP A 399 -17.23 9.13 -4.50
CA ASP A 399 -17.70 8.01 -3.68
C ASP A 399 -16.74 6.83 -3.82
N VAL A 400 -16.13 6.68 -5.00
CA VAL A 400 -14.95 5.85 -5.22
C VAL A 400 -13.80 6.78 -5.57
N VAL A 401 -12.63 6.59 -4.95
CA VAL A 401 -11.40 7.31 -5.32
C VAL A 401 -10.33 6.30 -5.66
N VAL A 402 -9.72 6.45 -6.83
CA VAL A 402 -8.63 5.60 -7.31
C VAL A 402 -7.42 6.49 -7.56
N TYR A 403 -6.26 6.09 -7.03
CA TYR A 403 -4.99 6.78 -7.24
C TYR A 403 -3.90 5.80 -7.65
N ASN A 404 -3.19 6.15 -8.71
CA ASN A 404 -1.96 5.49 -9.16
C ASN A 404 -0.92 6.57 -9.47
N GLY A 405 0.26 6.42 -8.88
CA GLY A 405 1.33 7.42 -8.86
C GLY A 405 2.29 7.17 -7.70
N HIS A 406 3.32 8.01 -7.55
CA HIS A 406 4.25 7.92 -6.43
C HIS A 406 3.54 8.12 -5.08
N SER A 407 3.96 7.37 -4.05
CA SER A 407 3.47 7.56 -2.68
C SER A 407 4.26 8.60 -1.88
N TYR A 408 5.41 9.04 -2.39
CA TYR A 408 6.31 9.99 -1.75
C TYR A 408 6.66 9.63 -0.29
N ILE A 409 6.69 8.33 0.05
CA ILE A 409 6.96 7.85 1.42
C ILE A 409 6.00 8.50 2.45
N GLY A 410 4.77 8.80 2.00
CA GLY A 410 3.73 9.46 2.78
C GLY A 410 3.92 10.96 3.03
N GLU A 411 4.97 11.61 2.54
CA GLU A 411 5.24 13.06 2.69
C GLU A 411 4.72 13.92 1.51
N GLY A 412 4.17 13.28 0.47
CA GLY A 412 3.69 13.96 -0.75
C GLY A 412 2.26 14.50 -0.67
N PRO A 413 1.57 14.67 -1.81
CA PRO A 413 0.25 15.31 -1.83
C PRO A 413 -0.81 14.51 -1.07
N LEU A 414 -0.63 13.19 -0.91
CA LEU A 414 -1.51 12.32 -0.10
C LEU A 414 -1.15 12.22 1.39
N ASP A 415 -0.15 12.95 1.90
CA ASP A 415 0.15 12.98 3.35
C ASP A 415 -1.12 13.29 4.16
N PRO A 416 -1.55 12.43 5.11
CA PRO A 416 -2.70 12.67 5.97
C PRO A 416 -2.71 14.06 6.64
N ALA A 417 -1.54 14.62 6.97
CA ALA A 417 -1.40 15.94 7.59
C ALA A 417 -1.87 17.09 6.69
N ASN A 418 -1.95 16.89 5.36
CA ASN A 418 -2.54 17.85 4.45
C ASN A 418 -4.07 17.94 4.62
N TYR A 419 -4.73 16.95 5.22
CA TYR A 419 -6.18 16.80 5.20
C TYR A 419 -6.85 17.07 6.55
N THR A 420 -8.14 17.39 6.50
CA THR A 420 -9.01 17.50 7.67
C THR A 420 -10.27 16.68 7.41
N LYS A 421 -11.14 16.53 8.42
CA LYS A 421 -12.42 15.80 8.24
C LYS A 421 -13.29 16.40 7.14
N ASP A 422 -13.19 17.72 6.92
CA ASP A 422 -13.92 18.42 5.87
C ASP A 422 -13.32 18.25 4.47
N SER A 423 -12.13 17.64 4.34
CA SER A 423 -11.59 17.24 3.02
C SER A 423 -12.36 16.08 2.38
N PHE A 424 -13.12 15.31 3.17
CA PHE A 424 -13.77 14.08 2.74
C PHE A 424 -15.27 14.30 2.44
N SER A 425 -15.87 13.35 1.73
CA SER A 425 -17.33 13.22 1.66
C SER A 425 -17.85 12.68 3.01
N LYS A 426 -19.09 13.05 3.38
CA LYS A 426 -19.68 12.60 4.66
C LYS A 426 -20.21 11.16 4.61
N GLY A 427 -20.66 10.72 3.43
CA GLY A 427 -21.25 9.41 3.24
C GLY A 427 -20.22 8.27 3.21
N TYR A 428 -20.64 7.11 2.72
CA TYR A 428 -19.74 5.99 2.45
C TYR A 428 -18.77 6.35 1.30
N GLN A 429 -17.51 5.96 1.42
CA GLN A 429 -16.51 6.07 0.35
C GLN A 429 -15.70 4.78 0.25
N MET A 430 -15.11 4.52 -0.91
CA MET A 430 -14.12 3.45 -1.10
C MET A 430 -12.90 4.04 -1.79
N PHE A 431 -11.72 3.95 -1.19
CA PHE A 431 -10.48 4.39 -1.82
C PHE A 431 -9.63 3.19 -2.23
N TRP A 432 -8.99 3.28 -3.38
CA TRP A 432 -7.89 2.40 -3.78
C TRP A 432 -6.68 3.26 -4.10
N PHE A 433 -5.62 3.09 -3.31
CA PHE A 433 -4.35 3.76 -3.51
C PHE A 433 -3.35 2.74 -4.06
N ASP A 434 -3.33 2.59 -5.39
CA ASP A 434 -2.41 1.70 -6.12
C ASP A 434 -1.01 2.31 -6.28
N SER A 435 -0.47 2.76 -5.15
CA SER A 435 0.84 3.40 -5.01
C SER A 435 1.72 2.60 -4.04
N CYS A 436 3.02 2.89 -4.02
CA CYS A 436 4.00 2.13 -3.25
C CYS A 436 3.76 2.21 -1.73
N VAL A 437 3.61 1.06 -1.08
CA VAL A 437 3.51 0.92 0.39
C VAL A 437 2.36 1.74 1.02
N SER A 438 1.26 1.93 0.29
CA SER A 438 0.10 2.74 0.74
C SER A 438 -0.54 2.26 2.05
N TYR A 439 -0.37 0.98 2.42
CA TYR A 439 -0.82 0.44 3.71
C TYR A 439 -0.15 1.12 4.91
N ASN A 440 1.12 1.54 4.80
CA ASN A 440 1.82 2.20 5.90
C ASN A 440 1.44 3.67 6.08
N TYR A 441 1.13 4.36 4.98
CA TYR A 441 1.07 5.82 4.97
C TYR A 441 -0.34 6.39 5.06
N TYR A 442 -1.35 5.65 4.59
CA TYR A 442 -2.70 6.21 4.44
C TYR A 442 -3.74 5.51 5.30
N GLU A 443 -3.65 4.20 5.50
CA GLU A 443 -4.73 3.37 6.06
C GLU A 443 -5.22 3.89 7.43
N LYS A 444 -4.34 3.89 8.44
CA LYS A 444 -4.68 4.23 9.82
C LYS A 444 -5.16 5.66 9.99
N ASP A 445 -4.50 6.60 9.31
CA ASP A 445 -4.74 8.04 9.49
C ASP A 445 -5.97 8.51 8.71
N PHE A 446 -6.25 7.94 7.52
CA PHE A 446 -7.47 8.26 6.77
C PHE A 446 -8.73 7.78 7.51
N PHE A 447 -8.68 6.66 8.25
CA PHE A 447 -9.77 6.27 9.14
C PHE A 447 -10.01 7.25 10.30
N LEU A 448 -8.99 7.91 10.84
CA LEU A 448 -9.14 8.93 11.88
C LEU A 448 -9.73 10.24 11.33
N LEU A 449 -9.40 10.57 10.08
CA LEU A 449 -9.90 11.74 9.36
C LEU A 449 -11.34 11.57 8.87
N LYS A 450 -11.73 10.37 8.43
CA LYS A 450 -13.09 10.09 7.94
C LYS A 450 -14.15 10.24 9.04
N GLU A 451 -15.19 11.03 8.78
CA GLU A 451 -16.42 10.98 9.59
C GLU A 451 -17.04 9.58 9.47
N GLY A 452 -17.04 8.83 10.59
CA GLY A 452 -17.51 7.44 10.70
C GLY A 452 -16.41 6.37 10.72
N GLY A 453 -15.17 6.70 10.38
CA GLY A 453 -14.07 5.72 10.26
C GLY A 453 -14.37 4.62 9.23
N SER A 454 -13.91 3.41 9.51
CA SER A 454 -14.16 2.15 8.77
C SER A 454 -15.63 1.97 8.34
N LYS A 455 -16.59 2.33 9.19
CA LYS A 455 -18.04 2.22 8.86
C LYS A 455 -18.49 3.08 7.68
N ASN A 456 -17.68 4.05 7.27
CA ASN A 456 -17.96 4.97 6.17
C ASN A 456 -16.83 4.99 5.14
N LEU A 457 -15.80 4.15 5.26
CA LEU A 457 -14.66 4.15 4.37
C LEU A 457 -14.09 2.73 4.28
N ASP A 458 -13.93 2.24 3.06
CA ASP A 458 -13.12 1.06 2.78
C ASP A 458 -11.82 1.48 2.07
N LEU A 459 -10.69 0.90 2.46
CA LEU A 459 -9.36 1.24 1.94
C LEU A 459 -8.70 0.02 1.31
N ILE A 460 -8.49 0.10 0.00
CA ILE A 460 -7.69 -0.86 -0.77
C ILE A 460 -6.28 -0.30 -0.89
N THR A 461 -5.31 -0.97 -0.27
CA THR A 461 -3.92 -0.50 -0.17
C THR A 461 -2.93 -1.63 -0.38
N ASN A 462 -1.72 -1.28 -0.81
CA ASN A 462 -0.63 -2.20 -1.07
C ASN A 462 0.36 -2.17 0.10
N GLY A 463 0.78 -3.35 0.56
CA GLY A 463 1.89 -3.46 1.51
C GLY A 463 3.25 -3.12 0.88
N LEU A 464 3.46 -3.47 -0.38
CA LEU A 464 4.71 -3.26 -1.10
C LEU A 464 4.57 -2.22 -2.21
N GLU A 465 5.65 -2.03 -2.95
CA GLU A 465 5.67 -1.28 -4.21
C GLU A 465 4.81 -1.97 -5.27
N ALA A 466 3.79 -1.26 -5.76
CA ALA A 466 3.02 -1.69 -6.93
C ALA A 466 3.87 -1.51 -8.20
N PRO A 467 3.77 -2.40 -9.19
CA PRO A 467 4.45 -2.22 -10.47
C PRO A 467 3.91 -0.98 -11.20
N GLU A 468 4.80 -0.26 -11.88
CA GLU A 468 4.48 0.91 -12.72
C GLU A 468 3.59 0.57 -13.95
N TRP A 469 3.40 -0.72 -14.25
CA TRP A 469 2.84 -1.24 -15.50
C TRP A 469 1.58 -2.08 -15.26
N MET A 470 0.58 -1.91 -16.14
CA MET A 470 -0.77 -2.50 -16.06
C MET A 470 -1.67 -2.00 -14.92
N SER A 471 -1.23 -1.05 -14.09
CA SER A 471 -2.06 -0.49 -13.01
C SER A 471 -3.35 0.09 -13.59
N GLY A 472 -3.28 0.78 -14.72
CA GLY A 472 -4.45 1.26 -15.45
C GLY A 472 -5.37 0.14 -15.93
N GLU A 473 -4.83 -0.96 -16.48
CA GLU A 473 -5.65 -2.11 -16.88
C GLU A 473 -6.34 -2.78 -15.67
N ALA A 474 -5.65 -2.86 -14.53
CA ALA A 474 -6.18 -3.39 -13.27
C ALA A 474 -7.28 -2.48 -12.70
N GLU A 475 -7.03 -1.17 -12.62
CA GLU A 475 -7.96 -0.12 -12.19
C GLU A 475 -9.22 -0.11 -13.08
N GLY A 476 -9.04 -0.11 -14.40
CA GLY A 476 -10.12 -0.12 -15.36
C GLY A 476 -11.03 -1.35 -15.23
N LYS A 477 -10.45 -2.56 -15.08
CA LYS A 477 -11.23 -3.79 -14.89
C LYS A 477 -12.01 -3.80 -13.59
N PHE A 478 -11.40 -3.35 -12.49
CA PHE A 478 -12.05 -3.22 -11.19
C PHE A 478 -13.24 -2.26 -11.28
N ILE A 479 -13.03 -1.05 -11.82
CA ILE A 479 -14.08 -0.02 -11.91
C ILE A 479 -15.22 -0.50 -12.81
N ALA A 480 -14.92 -1.04 -14.00
CA ALA A 480 -15.91 -1.60 -14.91
C ALA A 480 -16.74 -2.71 -14.24
N LYS A 481 -16.10 -3.61 -13.48
CA LYS A 481 -16.81 -4.68 -12.78
C LYS A 481 -17.68 -4.16 -11.62
N LEU A 482 -17.17 -3.20 -10.86
CA LEU A 482 -17.87 -2.56 -9.74
C LEU A 482 -19.17 -1.90 -10.21
N ILE A 483 -19.10 -1.10 -11.29
CA ILE A 483 -20.25 -0.36 -11.82
C ILE A 483 -21.15 -1.20 -12.75
N GLY A 484 -20.71 -2.40 -13.14
CA GLY A 484 -21.45 -3.32 -14.03
C GLY A 484 -22.67 -4.01 -13.42
N GLY A 485 -23.06 -3.70 -12.17
CA GLY A 485 -24.28 -4.22 -11.53
C GLY A 485 -24.26 -5.71 -11.16
N THR A 486 -23.10 -6.36 -11.24
CA THR A 486 -22.92 -7.77 -10.82
C THR A 486 -22.60 -7.92 -9.33
N ASN A 487 -22.40 -6.80 -8.62
CA ASN A 487 -22.18 -6.70 -7.18
C ASN A 487 -21.13 -7.70 -6.62
N PRO A 488 -19.91 -7.77 -7.21
CA PRO A 488 -18.85 -8.69 -6.76
C PRO A 488 -18.44 -8.45 -5.30
N SER A 489 -17.92 -9.49 -4.65
CA SER A 489 -17.18 -9.36 -3.38
C SER A 489 -15.84 -8.68 -3.60
N TYR A 490 -15.22 -8.21 -2.52
CA TYR A 490 -13.86 -7.66 -2.59
C TYR A 490 -12.85 -8.66 -3.16
N GLY A 491 -12.90 -9.93 -2.77
CA GLY A 491 -12.03 -10.97 -3.36
C GLY A 491 -12.20 -11.12 -4.88
N ALA A 492 -13.43 -11.01 -5.41
CA ALA A 492 -13.68 -11.06 -6.84
C ALA A 492 -13.22 -9.78 -7.58
N LEU A 493 -13.29 -8.61 -6.93
CA LEU A 493 -12.73 -7.36 -7.45
C LEU A 493 -11.19 -7.40 -7.48
N LEU A 494 -10.54 -7.81 -6.39
CA LEU A 494 -9.08 -7.96 -6.31
C LEU A 494 -8.56 -8.94 -7.36
N GLN A 495 -9.30 -10.00 -7.67
CA GLN A 495 -8.90 -10.99 -8.67
C GLN A 495 -8.85 -10.42 -10.11
N LEU A 496 -9.53 -9.31 -10.39
CA LEU A 496 -9.35 -8.57 -11.65
C LEU A 496 -8.09 -7.71 -11.66
N ALA A 497 -7.71 -7.19 -10.49
CA ALA A 497 -6.53 -6.35 -10.27
C ALA A 497 -5.25 -7.13 -9.90
N LYS A 498 -5.30 -8.47 -9.93
CA LYS A 498 -4.21 -9.36 -9.47
C LYS A 498 -2.86 -9.12 -10.18
N ALA A 499 -2.89 -8.55 -11.38
CA ALA A 499 -1.69 -8.30 -12.18
C ALA A 499 -0.73 -7.28 -11.52
N THR A 500 -1.25 -6.36 -10.69
CA THR A 500 -0.46 -5.36 -9.95
C THR A 500 -0.46 -5.59 -8.42
N ASP A 501 -0.92 -6.76 -7.96
CA ASP A 501 -1.08 -7.06 -6.52
C ASP A 501 0.27 -7.12 -5.77
N ALA A 502 0.52 -6.09 -4.96
CA ALA A 502 1.73 -5.89 -4.18
C ALA A 502 1.45 -6.02 -2.68
N LEU A 503 1.04 -7.22 -2.25
CA LEU A 503 0.45 -7.47 -0.92
C LEU A 503 -0.77 -6.58 -0.67
N ARG A 504 -1.72 -6.63 -1.62
CA ARG A 504 -2.92 -5.80 -1.56
C ARG A 504 -3.93 -6.33 -0.55
N VAL A 505 -4.38 -5.46 0.34
CA VAL A 505 -5.46 -5.72 1.31
C VAL A 505 -6.60 -4.73 1.12
N VAL A 506 -7.80 -5.14 1.53
CA VAL A 506 -8.88 -4.24 1.90
C VAL A 506 -8.90 -4.14 3.42
N ASP A 507 -9.09 -2.93 3.95
CA ASP A 507 -9.44 -2.69 5.36
C ASP A 507 -10.69 -1.79 5.42
N GLY A 508 -11.38 -1.76 6.57
CA GLY A 508 -12.68 -1.12 6.77
C GLY A 508 -13.88 -2.01 6.45
N GLU A 509 -13.71 -2.95 5.52
CA GLU A 509 -14.77 -3.80 4.98
C GLU A 509 -15.34 -4.79 6.00
N ILE A 510 -14.61 -5.01 7.09
CA ILE A 510 -15.04 -5.80 8.26
C ILE A 510 -16.22 -5.17 9.02
N ASP A 511 -16.47 -3.87 8.85
CA ASP A 511 -17.63 -3.15 9.42
C ASP A 511 -18.88 -3.18 8.49
N ASN A 512 -18.72 -3.61 7.23
CA ASN A 512 -19.77 -3.62 6.21
C ASN A 512 -20.85 -4.68 6.48
N LYS A 513 -22.08 -4.38 6.10
CA LYS A 513 -23.27 -5.19 6.48
C LYS A 513 -24.12 -5.60 5.29
N TRP A 514 -23.92 -4.96 4.15
CA TRP A 514 -24.54 -5.30 2.88
C TRP A 514 -24.25 -6.76 2.49
N SER A 515 -25.25 -7.41 1.91
CA SER A 515 -25.03 -8.60 1.10
C SER A 515 -26.10 -8.69 0.02
N ALA A 516 -25.77 -9.32 -1.10
CA ALA A 516 -26.68 -9.47 -2.24
C ALA A 516 -28.02 -10.13 -1.87
N ALA A 517 -28.01 -11.01 -0.86
CA ALA A 517 -29.20 -11.68 -0.34
C ALA A 517 -30.11 -10.77 0.50
N LYS A 518 -29.55 -9.76 1.19
CA LYS A 518 -30.32 -8.82 2.04
C LYS A 518 -30.84 -7.64 1.23
N THR A 519 -29.98 -7.00 0.44
CA THR A 519 -30.30 -5.77 -0.29
C THR A 519 -29.81 -5.87 -1.74
N PRO A 520 -30.46 -6.68 -2.58
CA PRO A 520 -30.04 -6.88 -3.97
C PRO A 520 -30.03 -5.57 -4.75
N ILE A 521 -28.95 -5.30 -5.48
CA ILE A 521 -28.85 -4.19 -6.42
C ILE A 521 -29.09 -4.71 -7.83
N LYS A 522 -29.92 -4.02 -8.61
CA LYS A 522 -30.20 -4.35 -10.01
C LYS A 522 -30.20 -3.10 -10.88
N PHE A 523 -29.49 -3.15 -12.00
CA PHE A 523 -29.58 -2.12 -13.02
C PHE A 523 -30.77 -2.43 -13.93
N VAL A 524 -31.59 -1.42 -14.20
CA VAL A 524 -32.80 -1.52 -15.04
C VAL A 524 -32.52 -0.80 -16.36
N ARG A 525 -32.74 -1.51 -17.46
CA ARG A 525 -32.65 -0.97 -18.83
C ARG A 525 -33.96 -0.29 -19.24
#